data_AF-A0ABC8U6Y9-F1
#
_entry.id   AF-A0ABC8U6Y9-F1
#
_cell.length_a   1.000
_cell.length_b   1.000
_cell.length_c   1.000
_cell.angle_alpha   90.00
_cell.angle_beta   90.00
_cell.angle_gamma   90.00
#
_symmetry.space_group_name_H-M   'P 1'
#
loop_
_entity.id
_entity.type
_entity.pdbx_description
1 polymer ?
#
loop_
_entity_poly.entity_id
_entity_poly.type
_entity_poly.pdbx_seq_one_letter_code
_entity_poly.pdbx_strand_id
1 'polypeptide(L)'
;MALPGSPDLLTIPGVGPRNLRKLVEKGIGGVAELKQLYKDKFFGMSSQKMVEYLRSSVGIIHRNHAESITTFIKESVDEELKEDSSNSDFKLPPKKRLTFCVEGNISVGKTTFLQRIANETLELQDLVEIVPEPINKWQDVGPDHFNILDAFYAEPQRYAYTFQNYVFVTRVMQERESSGGLKPLRLMERSVFSDRMVFVRAVHEANWMNEMEISIYDSWFDPVVSSLPGLIPDGFIYLRASPDTCHKRLLLRRRAEEGGVTLEYLRDLHEKHESWLFPFQSGNHGILSVNKLPSEVDCSLHPDIRDRVFYLEGNHMHSSIQKVPALVLDCEPNIDFSNDIEAKQQYAQQVAKFFEFVKKKKEVPAAKVGEAAASSSKPQVLLPHKGLWVPDGKHFPKSALESLDFRRAISFMSGQ
;
A
#
# COMPACT_ATOMS: atom_id res chain seq x y z
N MET A 1 -4.43 -10.59 -51.29
CA MET A 1 -5.15 -11.06 -50.10
C MET A 1 -4.68 -10.22 -48.92
N ALA A 2 -5.54 -9.36 -48.36
CA ALA A 2 -5.19 -8.63 -47.15
C ALA A 2 -5.20 -9.62 -45.97
N LEU A 3 -4.08 -9.74 -45.27
CA LEU A 3 -4.01 -10.52 -44.04
C LEU A 3 -5.00 -9.91 -43.03
N PRO A 4 -5.91 -10.69 -42.43
CA PRO A 4 -6.76 -10.18 -41.36
C PRO A 4 -5.86 -9.80 -40.19
N GLY A 5 -5.70 -8.49 -39.96
CA GLY A 5 -4.98 -8.00 -38.78
C GLY A 5 -5.64 -8.56 -37.52
N SER A 6 -4.84 -9.17 -36.66
CA SER A 6 -5.32 -9.69 -35.39
C SER A 6 -5.76 -8.51 -34.50
N PRO A 7 -6.88 -8.64 -33.77
CA PRO A 7 -7.37 -7.60 -32.87
C PRO A 7 -6.44 -7.36 -31.67
N ASP A 8 -5.45 -8.22 -31.44
CA ASP A 8 -4.45 -8.09 -30.36
C ASP A 8 -3.59 -6.82 -30.50
N LEU A 9 -3.29 -6.35 -31.70
CA LEU A 9 -2.52 -5.11 -31.89
C LEU A 9 -3.22 -3.87 -31.31
N LEU A 10 -4.56 -3.88 -31.20
CA LEU A 10 -5.32 -2.78 -30.58
C LEU A 10 -5.15 -2.72 -29.06
N THR A 11 -4.60 -3.76 -28.42
CA THR A 11 -4.28 -3.71 -26.99
C THR A 11 -3.01 -2.92 -26.69
N ILE A 12 -2.21 -2.56 -27.72
CA ILE A 12 -0.97 -1.81 -27.57
C ILE A 12 -1.29 -0.30 -27.43
N PRO A 13 -0.83 0.37 -26.36
CA PRO A 13 -0.92 1.83 -26.24
C PRO A 13 -0.29 2.53 -27.45
N GLY A 14 -1.06 3.41 -28.09
CA GLY A 14 -0.64 4.11 -29.31
C GLY A 14 -1.06 3.44 -30.63
N VAL A 15 -1.66 2.23 -30.60
CA VAL A 15 -2.22 1.57 -31.78
C VAL A 15 -3.74 1.76 -31.85
N GLY A 16 -4.17 2.85 -32.50
CA GLY A 16 -5.57 3.00 -32.92
C GLY A 16 -5.85 2.37 -34.29
N PRO A 17 -7.12 2.38 -34.77
CA PRO A 17 -7.52 1.77 -36.04
C PRO A 17 -6.75 2.26 -37.29
N ARG A 18 -6.19 3.47 -37.24
CA ARG A 18 -5.34 4.03 -38.32
C ARG A 18 -3.91 3.48 -38.28
N ASN A 19 -3.35 3.30 -37.09
CA ASN A 19 -1.99 2.75 -36.92
C ASN A 19 -1.99 1.24 -37.12
N LEU A 20 -3.07 0.55 -36.72
CA LEU A 20 -3.27 -0.87 -37.01
C LEU A 20 -3.17 -1.16 -38.50
N ARG A 21 -3.91 -0.42 -39.34
CA ARG A 21 -3.86 -0.59 -40.81
C ARG A 21 -2.44 -0.44 -41.37
N LYS A 22 -1.69 0.54 -40.88
CA LYS A 22 -0.30 0.78 -41.31
C LYS A 22 0.66 -0.34 -40.91
N LEU A 23 0.48 -0.90 -39.72
CA LEU A 23 1.25 -2.06 -39.26
C LEU A 23 0.96 -3.28 -40.15
N VAL A 24 -0.33 -3.56 -40.42
CA VAL A 24 -0.77 -4.67 -41.27
C VAL A 24 -0.29 -4.51 -42.71
N GLU A 25 -0.34 -3.31 -43.28
CA GLU A 25 0.19 -3.00 -44.62
C GLU A 25 1.70 -3.26 -44.74
N LYS A 26 2.43 -3.24 -43.62
CA LYS A 26 3.86 -3.53 -43.54
C LYS A 26 4.16 -4.98 -43.13
N GLY A 27 3.14 -5.85 -43.13
CA GLY A 27 3.28 -7.26 -42.81
C GLY A 27 3.34 -7.56 -41.32
N ILE A 28 2.92 -6.63 -40.46
CA ILE A 28 2.82 -6.81 -39.01
C ILE A 28 1.34 -6.99 -38.68
N GLY A 29 0.88 -8.24 -38.72
CA GLY A 29 -0.50 -8.66 -38.50
C GLY A 29 -0.87 -8.87 -37.03
N GLY A 30 0.09 -9.04 -36.13
CA GLY A 30 -0.12 -9.33 -34.71
C GLY A 30 1.01 -8.88 -33.78
N VAL A 31 0.78 -8.97 -32.47
CA VAL A 31 1.77 -8.57 -31.44
C VAL A 31 3.04 -9.42 -31.55
N ALA A 32 2.91 -10.73 -31.82
CA ALA A 32 4.05 -11.64 -31.94
C ALA A 32 5.02 -11.24 -33.07
N GLU A 33 4.50 -10.81 -34.22
CA GLU A 33 5.32 -10.38 -35.36
C GLU A 33 6.01 -9.04 -35.07
N LEU A 34 5.34 -8.15 -34.34
CA LEU A 34 5.93 -6.89 -33.89
C LEU A 34 7.05 -7.11 -32.86
N LYS A 35 6.88 -8.07 -31.95
CA LYS A 35 7.93 -8.52 -31.02
C LYS A 35 9.10 -9.15 -31.75
N GLN A 36 8.85 -10.00 -32.74
CA GLN A 36 9.91 -10.61 -33.54
C GLN A 36 10.71 -9.55 -34.31
N LEU A 37 10.03 -8.58 -34.92
CA LEU A 37 10.68 -7.44 -35.57
C LEU A 37 11.58 -6.66 -34.60
N TYR A 38 11.12 -6.48 -33.35
CA TYR A 38 11.93 -5.85 -32.30
C TYR A 38 13.16 -6.69 -31.96
N LYS A 39 13.00 -7.98 -31.70
CA LYS A 39 14.10 -8.94 -31.42
C LYS A 39 15.14 -8.94 -32.53
N ASP A 40 14.71 -8.95 -33.79
CA ASP A 40 15.60 -9.08 -34.95
C ASP A 40 16.38 -7.80 -35.29
N LYS A 41 15.76 -6.63 -35.13
CA LYS A 41 16.30 -5.37 -35.69
C LYS A 41 16.63 -4.30 -34.66
N PHE A 42 16.09 -4.39 -33.46
CA PHE A 42 16.14 -3.29 -32.49
C PHE A 42 16.58 -3.73 -31.08
N PHE A 43 16.72 -5.03 -30.84
CA PHE A 43 17.16 -5.57 -29.57
C PHE A 43 18.56 -5.06 -29.20
N GLY A 44 18.73 -4.59 -27.97
CA GLY A 44 19.98 -3.97 -27.50
C GLY A 44 20.33 -2.61 -28.11
N MET A 45 19.48 -2.06 -29.00
CA MET A 45 19.68 -0.73 -29.59
C MET A 45 18.95 0.36 -28.79
N SER A 46 19.20 1.63 -29.11
CA SER A 46 18.44 2.73 -28.53
C SER A 46 16.98 2.69 -28.98
N SER A 47 16.04 2.93 -28.05
CA SER A 47 14.60 2.97 -28.34
C SER A 47 14.24 3.99 -29.43
N GLN A 48 15.07 5.02 -29.61
CA GLN A 48 14.91 6.01 -30.68
C GLN A 48 14.94 5.39 -32.08
N LYS A 49 15.73 4.33 -32.32
CA LYS A 49 15.82 3.68 -33.64
C LYS A 49 14.51 2.97 -34.04
N MET A 50 13.83 2.34 -33.10
CA MET A 50 12.51 1.74 -33.36
C MET A 50 11.46 2.83 -33.57
N VAL A 51 11.49 3.90 -32.77
CA VAL A 51 10.59 5.06 -32.94
C VAL A 51 10.75 5.66 -34.34
N GLU A 52 11.99 5.84 -34.81
CA GLU A 52 12.27 6.34 -36.16
C GLU A 52 11.80 5.39 -37.25
N TYR A 53 12.00 4.07 -37.09
CA TYR A 53 11.48 3.08 -38.02
C TYR A 53 9.94 3.12 -38.11
N LEU A 54 9.24 3.17 -36.97
CA LEU A 54 7.78 3.24 -36.93
C LEU A 54 7.26 4.52 -37.59
N ARG A 55 7.98 5.64 -37.46
CA ARG A 55 7.59 6.90 -38.09
C ARG A 55 7.91 6.96 -39.59
N SER A 56 9.11 6.54 -39.99
CA SER A 56 9.60 6.66 -41.37
C SER A 56 9.12 5.52 -42.29
N SER A 57 9.16 4.29 -41.79
CA SER A 57 8.96 3.08 -42.60
C SER A 57 7.54 2.53 -42.48
N VAL A 58 6.94 2.61 -41.29
CA VAL A 58 5.53 2.23 -41.04
C VAL A 58 4.58 3.42 -41.23
N GLY A 59 5.06 4.65 -41.08
CA GLY A 59 4.26 5.85 -41.31
C GLY A 59 3.41 6.28 -40.12
N ILE A 60 3.77 5.91 -38.89
CA ILE A 60 3.11 6.41 -37.68
C ILE A 60 3.44 7.89 -37.50
N ILE A 61 2.43 8.75 -37.61
CA ILE A 61 2.62 10.21 -37.72
C ILE A 61 3.06 10.81 -36.38
N HIS A 62 2.33 10.49 -35.31
CA HIS A 62 2.57 11.05 -33.98
C HIS A 62 3.70 10.30 -33.29
N ARG A 63 4.72 11.06 -32.85
CA ARG A 63 5.87 10.53 -32.12
C ARG A 63 5.46 9.80 -30.84
N ASN A 64 4.52 10.35 -30.09
CA ASN A 64 4.02 9.75 -28.85
C ASN A 64 3.46 8.34 -29.07
N HIS A 65 2.74 8.11 -30.18
CA HIS A 65 2.23 6.77 -30.50
C HIS A 65 3.37 5.79 -30.80
N ALA A 66 4.39 6.23 -31.55
CA ALA A 66 5.56 5.40 -31.83
C ALA A 66 6.37 5.09 -30.56
N GLU A 67 6.49 6.05 -29.64
CA GLU A 67 7.14 5.86 -28.33
C GLU A 67 6.36 4.90 -27.44
N SER A 68 5.03 5.02 -27.36
CA SER A 68 4.18 4.11 -26.58
C SER A 68 4.26 2.67 -27.11
N ILE A 69 4.21 2.48 -28.44
CA ILE A 69 4.36 1.16 -29.07
C ILE A 69 5.75 0.58 -28.77
N THR A 70 6.80 1.39 -28.93
CA THR A 70 8.18 0.96 -28.69
C THR A 70 8.39 0.54 -27.23
N THR A 71 7.85 1.32 -26.29
CA THR A 71 7.96 1.05 -24.85
C THR A 71 7.24 -0.24 -24.50
N PHE A 72 5.99 -0.40 -24.94
CA PHE A 72 5.20 -1.61 -24.70
C PHE A 72 5.89 -2.87 -25.24
N ILE A 73 6.43 -2.82 -26.47
CA ILE A 73 7.07 -3.98 -27.09
C ILE A 73 8.41 -4.29 -26.42
N LYS A 74 9.19 -3.26 -26.07
CA LYS A 74 10.44 -3.44 -25.33
C LYS A 74 10.19 -4.10 -23.98
N GLU A 75 9.27 -3.57 -23.18
CA GLU A 75 8.92 -4.15 -21.87
C GLU A 75 8.42 -5.58 -22.03
N SER A 76 7.55 -5.84 -23.00
CA SER A 76 7.01 -7.18 -23.20
C SER A 76 8.06 -8.20 -23.67
N VAL A 77 9.06 -7.79 -24.47
CA VAL A 77 10.17 -8.65 -24.88
C VAL A 77 11.18 -8.83 -23.75
N ASP A 78 11.45 -7.78 -22.96
CA ASP A 78 12.34 -7.86 -21.81
C ASP A 78 11.77 -8.82 -20.74
N GLU A 79 10.44 -8.87 -20.55
CA GLU A 79 9.78 -9.88 -19.70
C GLU A 79 9.87 -11.30 -20.29
N GLU A 80 9.63 -11.49 -21.60
CA GLU A 80 9.79 -12.82 -22.24
C GLU A 80 11.23 -13.35 -22.13
N LEU A 81 12.24 -12.49 -22.25
CA LEU A 81 13.64 -12.90 -22.11
C LEU A 81 14.04 -13.20 -20.65
N LYS A 82 13.37 -12.59 -19.67
CA LYS A 82 13.49 -13.00 -18.26
C LYS A 82 12.88 -14.37 -18.03
N GLU A 83 11.82 -14.73 -18.75
CA GLU A 83 11.23 -16.08 -18.71
C GLU A 83 12.10 -17.11 -19.45
N ASP A 84 12.64 -16.81 -20.64
CA ASP A 84 13.46 -17.76 -21.41
C ASP A 84 14.85 -18.00 -20.82
N SER A 85 15.45 -16.99 -20.17
CA SER A 85 16.74 -17.14 -19.45
C SER A 85 16.62 -17.90 -18.13
N SER A 86 15.41 -18.25 -17.70
CA SER A 86 15.14 -19.03 -16.49
C SER A 86 15.15 -20.55 -16.70
N ASN A 87 15.31 -21.03 -17.95
CA ASN A 87 15.30 -22.46 -18.28
C ASN A 87 16.66 -23.15 -18.46
N SER A 88 17.80 -22.45 -18.25
CA SER A 88 19.12 -23.12 -18.28
C SER A 88 20.15 -22.65 -17.25
N ASP A 89 19.79 -21.76 -16.33
CA ASP A 89 20.55 -21.52 -15.10
C ASP A 89 19.56 -21.39 -13.95
N PHE A 90 19.78 -22.16 -12.87
CA PHE A 90 19.02 -22.10 -11.62
C PHE A 90 19.02 -20.68 -11.02
N LYS A 91 18.15 -19.79 -11.50
CA LYS A 91 17.74 -18.60 -10.76
C LYS A 91 16.48 -18.97 -9.98
N LEU A 92 16.69 -19.11 -8.67
CA LEU A 92 15.62 -19.11 -7.68
C LEU A 92 14.55 -18.07 -8.06
N PRO A 93 13.24 -18.38 -7.92
CA PRO A 93 12.19 -17.40 -8.15
C PRO A 93 12.54 -16.11 -7.39
N PRO A 94 12.23 -14.91 -7.93
CA PRO A 94 12.54 -13.66 -7.26
C PRO A 94 12.01 -13.76 -5.83
N LYS A 95 12.93 -13.78 -4.85
CA LYS A 95 12.58 -13.97 -3.44
C LYS A 95 11.53 -12.91 -3.09
N LYS A 96 10.30 -13.34 -2.82
CA LYS A 96 9.20 -12.44 -2.50
C LYS A 96 9.59 -11.67 -1.25
N ARG A 97 9.93 -10.39 -1.42
CA ARG A 97 10.30 -9.49 -0.34
C ARG A 97 9.17 -9.44 0.69
N LEU A 98 9.52 -9.60 1.97
CA LEU A 98 8.55 -9.49 3.05
C LEU A 98 8.37 -8.04 3.47
N THR A 99 7.16 -7.65 3.81
CA THR A 99 6.86 -6.33 4.39
C THR A 99 6.30 -6.47 5.78
N PHE A 100 6.95 -5.88 6.78
CA PHE A 100 6.36 -5.70 8.10
C PHE A 100 6.11 -4.23 8.39
N CYS A 101 4.99 -3.97 9.07
CA CYS A 101 4.65 -2.63 9.56
C CYS A 101 4.84 -2.57 11.07
N VAL A 102 5.62 -1.60 11.54
CA VAL A 102 5.82 -1.32 12.96
C VAL A 102 4.73 -0.37 13.42
N GLU A 103 3.90 -0.84 14.33
CA GLU A 103 2.71 -0.17 14.84
C GLU A 103 2.88 0.23 16.31
N GLY A 104 2.03 1.15 16.75
CA GLY A 104 1.92 1.54 18.15
C GLY A 104 1.61 3.01 18.35
N ASN A 105 1.34 3.36 19.60
CA ASN A 105 0.90 4.70 19.99
C ASN A 105 1.91 5.79 19.62
N ILE A 106 1.46 7.04 19.59
CA ILE A 106 2.35 8.21 19.42
C ILE A 106 3.41 8.18 20.53
N SER A 107 4.66 8.49 20.19
CA SER A 107 5.78 8.55 21.13
C SER A 107 6.13 7.23 21.85
N VAL A 108 5.66 6.08 21.36
CA VAL A 108 6.08 4.77 21.90
C VAL A 108 7.56 4.44 21.62
N GLY A 109 8.16 5.03 20.58
CA GLY A 109 9.57 4.82 20.20
C GLY A 109 9.79 4.15 18.84
N LYS A 110 8.79 4.12 17.95
CA LYS A 110 8.86 3.46 16.62
C LYS A 110 10.07 3.88 15.77
N THR A 111 10.27 5.18 15.56
CA THR A 111 11.39 5.70 14.77
C THR A 111 12.73 5.26 15.35
N THR A 112 12.89 5.35 16.67
CA THR A 112 14.09 4.91 17.39
C THR A 112 14.30 3.40 17.26
N PHE A 113 13.24 2.61 17.41
CA PHE A 113 13.27 1.16 17.25
C PHE A 113 13.72 0.76 15.84
N LEU A 114 13.13 1.37 14.80
CA LEU A 114 13.50 1.11 13.41
C LEU A 114 14.97 1.41 13.15
N GLN A 115 15.42 2.61 13.49
CA GLN A 115 16.82 3.03 13.30
C GLN A 115 17.80 2.08 14.00
N ARG A 116 17.47 1.63 15.21
CA ARG A 116 18.33 0.73 15.98
C ARG A 116 18.36 -0.68 15.42
N ILE A 117 17.22 -1.23 15.02
CA ILE A 117 17.18 -2.57 14.44
C ILE A 117 18.01 -2.64 13.15
N ALA A 118 17.92 -1.63 12.28
CA ALA A 118 18.68 -1.68 11.04
C ALA A 118 20.17 -1.35 11.21
N ASN A 119 20.54 -0.48 12.16
CA ASN A 119 21.93 -0.01 12.27
C ASN A 119 22.77 -0.78 13.29
N GLU A 120 22.15 -1.32 14.35
CA GLU A 120 22.87 -1.87 15.51
C GLU A 120 22.83 -3.41 15.55
N THR A 121 22.12 -4.07 14.65
CA THR A 121 22.00 -5.54 14.62
C THR A 121 22.63 -6.12 13.35
N LEU A 122 23.80 -6.77 13.51
CA LEU A 122 24.52 -7.45 12.42
C LEU A 122 23.64 -8.44 11.64
N GLU A 123 22.72 -9.12 12.33
CA GLU A 123 21.82 -10.12 11.73
C GLU A 123 20.81 -9.52 10.74
N LEU A 124 20.44 -8.24 10.91
CA LEU A 124 19.35 -7.60 10.16
C LEU A 124 19.80 -6.44 9.27
N GLN A 125 20.99 -5.87 9.50
CA GLN A 125 21.50 -4.69 8.80
C GLN A 125 21.51 -4.85 7.26
N ASP A 126 21.95 -6.00 6.77
CA ASP A 126 22.01 -6.29 5.34
C ASP A 126 20.66 -6.79 4.77
N LEU A 127 19.73 -7.19 5.64
CA LEU A 127 18.44 -7.77 5.28
C LEU A 127 17.30 -6.76 5.24
N VAL A 128 17.42 -5.66 5.98
CA VAL A 128 16.32 -4.72 6.26
C VAL A 128 16.46 -3.41 5.51
N GLU A 129 15.41 -3.02 4.81
CA GLU A 129 15.17 -1.65 4.34
C GLU A 129 14.11 -0.99 5.21
N ILE A 130 14.45 0.17 5.80
CA ILE A 130 13.51 0.96 6.59
C ILE A 130 12.79 1.96 5.71
N VAL A 131 11.47 2.05 5.87
CA VAL A 131 10.63 3.11 5.33
C VAL A 131 10.04 3.88 6.52
N PRO A 132 10.63 5.02 6.94
CA PRO A 132 10.15 5.80 8.08
C PRO A 132 8.86 6.54 7.75
N GLU A 133 8.20 7.09 8.78
CA GLU A 133 6.99 7.90 8.59
C GLU A 133 7.34 9.19 7.82
N PRO A 134 6.56 9.61 6.80
CA PRO A 134 6.91 10.72 5.93
C PRO A 134 6.57 12.09 6.55
N ILE A 135 6.95 12.31 7.81
CA ILE A 135 6.62 13.51 8.59
C ILE A 135 7.04 14.79 7.87
N ASN A 136 8.19 14.79 7.20
CA ASN A 136 8.66 15.94 6.43
C ASN A 136 7.66 16.32 5.32
N LYS A 137 7.01 15.34 4.67
CA LYS A 137 5.97 15.61 3.66
C LYS A 137 4.75 16.26 4.31
N TRP A 138 4.47 16.01 5.59
CA TRP A 138 3.32 16.59 6.32
C TRP A 138 3.63 17.96 6.93
N GLN A 139 4.90 18.27 7.17
CA GLN A 139 5.33 19.57 7.66
C GLN A 139 5.53 20.59 6.55
N ASP A 140 5.68 20.13 5.31
CA ASP A 140 5.97 20.96 4.15
C ASP A 140 5.12 20.51 2.94
N VAL A 141 3.92 21.07 2.82
CA VAL A 141 2.95 20.75 1.76
C VAL A 141 2.81 21.90 0.77
N GLY A 142 3.08 21.59 -0.50
CA GLY A 142 2.82 22.50 -1.62
C GLY A 142 3.83 23.65 -1.73
N PRO A 143 3.65 24.56 -2.70
CA PRO A 143 4.59 25.68 -2.94
C PRO A 143 4.60 26.71 -1.81
N ASP A 144 3.53 26.76 -1.00
CA ASP A 144 3.37 27.71 0.09
C ASP A 144 3.90 27.17 1.44
N HIS A 145 4.50 25.97 1.45
CA HIS A 145 5.12 25.34 2.61
C HIS A 145 4.18 25.19 3.82
N PHE A 146 2.97 24.68 3.61
CA PHE A 146 1.99 24.49 4.68
C PHE A 146 2.35 23.29 5.58
N ASN A 147 2.35 23.49 6.90
CA ASN A 147 2.48 22.43 7.89
C ASN A 147 1.09 21.88 8.27
N ILE A 148 0.64 20.82 7.57
CA ILE A 148 -0.68 20.23 7.83
C ILE A 148 -0.73 19.47 9.16
N LEU A 149 0.41 18.99 9.67
CA LEU A 149 0.51 18.36 10.98
C LEU A 149 0.20 19.37 12.10
N ASP A 150 0.79 20.56 12.02
CA ASP A 150 0.52 21.66 12.94
C ASP A 150 -0.93 22.12 12.84
N ALA A 151 -1.44 22.32 11.61
CA ALA A 151 -2.83 22.71 11.38
C ALA A 151 -3.83 21.70 11.99
N PHE A 152 -3.53 20.40 11.90
CA PHE A 152 -4.35 19.36 12.54
C PHE A 152 -4.39 19.50 14.06
N TYR A 153 -3.26 19.70 14.74
CA TYR A 153 -3.25 19.84 16.19
C TYR A 153 -3.78 21.20 16.67
N ALA A 154 -3.67 22.25 15.86
CA ALA A 154 -4.23 23.57 16.16
C ALA A 154 -5.76 23.60 16.02
N GLU A 155 -6.31 23.05 14.93
CA GLU A 155 -7.76 23.04 14.65
C GLU A 155 -8.24 21.65 14.15
N PRO A 156 -8.33 20.64 15.03
CA PRO A 156 -8.64 19.27 14.62
C PRO A 156 -9.97 19.14 13.87
N GLN A 157 -11.01 19.88 14.29
CA GLN A 157 -12.33 19.85 13.64
C GLN A 157 -12.31 20.30 12.17
N ARG A 158 -11.37 21.18 11.80
CA ARG A 158 -11.24 21.67 10.42
C ARG A 158 -10.33 20.78 9.60
N TYR A 159 -9.25 20.28 10.20
CA TYR A 159 -8.15 19.65 9.47
C TYR A 159 -8.09 18.13 9.62
N ALA A 160 -8.90 17.50 10.49
CA ALA A 160 -8.89 16.04 10.68
C ALA A 160 -9.06 15.29 9.36
N TYR A 161 -10.13 15.56 8.62
CA TYR A 161 -10.36 14.90 7.34
C TYR A 161 -9.23 15.14 6.34
N THR A 162 -8.79 16.40 6.18
CA THR A 162 -7.71 16.75 5.24
C THR A 162 -6.39 16.05 5.61
N PHE A 163 -6.04 16.04 6.89
CA PHE A 163 -4.81 15.42 7.38
C PHE A 163 -4.85 13.90 7.22
N GLN A 164 -5.93 13.23 7.63
CA GLN A 164 -6.04 11.77 7.50
C GLN A 164 -5.99 11.31 6.03
N ASN A 165 -6.62 12.04 5.11
CA ASN A 165 -6.51 11.75 3.67
C ASN A 165 -5.08 11.90 3.16
N TYR A 166 -4.39 12.98 3.57
CA TYR A 166 -3.03 13.21 3.12
C TYR A 166 -2.05 12.18 3.69
N VAL A 167 -2.21 11.78 4.96
CA VAL A 167 -1.46 10.67 5.56
C VAL A 167 -1.61 9.41 4.71
N PHE A 168 -2.83 8.97 4.40
CA PHE A 168 -3.04 7.79 3.58
C PHE A 168 -2.43 7.93 2.18
N VAL A 169 -2.61 9.07 1.50
CA VAL A 169 -1.99 9.32 0.18
C VAL A 169 -0.47 9.19 0.25
N THR A 170 0.17 9.79 1.26
CA THR A 170 1.62 9.69 1.41
C THR A 170 2.08 8.25 1.66
N ARG A 171 1.30 7.42 2.36
CA ARG A 171 1.60 5.99 2.52
C ARG A 171 1.47 5.19 1.23
N VAL A 172 0.46 5.48 0.42
CA VAL A 172 0.31 4.88 -0.91
C VAL A 172 1.51 5.23 -1.79
N MET A 173 1.96 6.48 -1.75
CA MET A 173 3.18 6.89 -2.46
C MET A 173 4.43 6.17 -1.93
N GLN A 174 4.57 6.02 -0.61
CA GLN A 174 5.69 5.29 0.00
C GLN A 174 5.71 3.82 -0.38
N GLU A 175 4.55 3.17 -0.48
CA GLU A 175 4.45 1.79 -0.97
C GLU A 175 5.02 1.70 -2.38
N ARG A 176 4.56 2.58 -3.29
CA ARG A 176 5.04 2.64 -4.67
C ARG A 176 6.54 2.91 -4.76
N GLU A 177 7.03 3.91 -4.03
CA GLU A 177 8.44 4.34 -3.99
C GLU A 177 9.36 3.24 -3.45
N SER A 178 8.92 2.52 -2.42
CA SER A 178 9.72 1.47 -1.76
C SER A 178 9.56 0.09 -2.37
N SER A 179 8.55 -0.16 -3.23
CA SER A 179 8.23 -1.49 -3.76
C SER A 179 9.41 -2.19 -4.46
N GLY A 180 10.27 -1.44 -5.15
CA GLY A 180 11.40 -1.94 -5.94
C GLY A 180 12.69 -2.24 -5.15
N GLY A 181 12.67 -2.13 -3.83
CA GLY A 181 13.85 -2.36 -2.99
C GLY A 181 14.40 -3.78 -3.07
N LEU A 182 15.73 -3.92 -3.00
CA LEU A 182 16.46 -5.19 -3.18
C LEU A 182 16.57 -6.04 -1.90
N LYS A 183 16.38 -5.41 -0.73
CA LYS A 183 16.55 -6.09 0.55
C LYS A 183 15.35 -7.01 0.85
N PRO A 184 15.58 -8.21 1.42
CA PRO A 184 14.53 -9.22 1.60
C PRO A 184 13.44 -8.83 2.60
N LEU A 185 13.70 -7.89 3.52
CA LEU A 185 12.73 -7.38 4.47
C LEU A 185 12.55 -5.87 4.32
N ARG A 186 11.31 -5.43 4.14
CA ARG A 186 10.85 -4.04 4.23
C ARG A 186 10.23 -3.81 5.62
N LEU A 187 10.78 -2.90 6.41
CA LEU A 187 10.17 -2.46 7.67
C LEU A 187 9.60 -1.05 7.49
N MET A 188 8.28 -0.92 7.58
CA MET A 188 7.58 0.36 7.41
C MET A 188 7.14 0.90 8.77
N GLU A 189 7.28 2.21 8.98
CA GLU A 189 6.71 2.89 10.14
C GLU A 189 5.23 3.18 9.90
N ARG A 190 4.37 2.39 10.55
CA ARG A 190 2.91 2.34 10.40
C ARG A 190 2.40 1.91 9.01
N SER A 191 1.19 1.36 9.00
CA SER A 191 0.46 0.95 7.81
C SER A 191 -0.77 1.84 7.55
N VAL A 192 -1.31 1.73 6.33
CA VAL A 192 -2.64 2.31 6.00
C VAL A 192 -3.76 1.78 6.90
N PHE A 193 -3.60 0.58 7.47
CA PHE A 193 -4.56 0.02 8.42
C PHE A 193 -4.53 0.77 9.75
N SER A 194 -3.36 1.23 10.22
CA SER A 194 -3.30 2.07 11.42
C SER A 194 -4.01 3.41 11.20
N ASP A 195 -3.89 4.00 10.01
CA ASP A 195 -4.58 5.23 9.66
C ASP A 195 -6.10 5.03 9.77
N ARG A 196 -6.63 3.95 9.18
CA ARG A 196 -8.08 3.68 9.17
C ARG A 196 -8.64 3.18 10.51
N MET A 197 -7.96 2.23 11.14
CA MET A 197 -8.47 1.48 12.30
C MET A 197 -8.23 2.22 13.62
N VAL A 198 -7.21 3.09 13.65
CA VAL A 198 -6.87 3.88 14.84
C VAL A 198 -7.20 5.35 14.61
N PHE A 199 -6.50 6.04 13.70
CA PHE A 199 -6.54 7.50 13.65
C PHE A 199 -7.86 8.05 13.09
N VAL A 200 -8.31 7.56 11.93
CA VAL A 200 -9.61 7.92 11.33
C VAL A 200 -10.74 7.60 12.29
N ARG A 201 -10.70 6.42 12.92
CA ARG A 201 -11.67 6.03 13.93
C ARG A 201 -11.66 6.96 15.14
N ALA A 202 -10.49 7.37 15.63
CA ALA A 202 -10.37 8.30 16.76
C ALA A 202 -10.94 9.68 16.44
N VAL A 203 -10.61 10.24 15.27
CA VAL A 203 -11.11 11.57 14.89
C VAL A 203 -12.61 11.56 14.57
N HIS A 204 -13.14 10.44 14.09
CA HIS A 204 -14.58 10.24 13.87
C HIS A 204 -15.33 10.13 15.21
N GLU A 205 -14.88 9.27 16.13
CA GLU A 205 -15.49 9.13 17.47
C GLU A 205 -15.38 10.44 18.30
N ALA A 206 -14.35 11.25 18.06
CA ALA A 206 -14.19 12.59 18.64
C ALA A 206 -15.05 13.68 17.97
N ASN A 207 -15.86 13.35 16.96
CA ASN A 207 -16.67 14.27 16.15
C ASN A 207 -15.84 15.36 15.43
N TRP A 208 -14.58 15.09 15.09
CA TRP A 208 -13.76 15.96 14.24
C TRP A 208 -13.87 15.61 12.75
N MET A 209 -14.35 14.41 12.46
CA MET A 209 -14.71 13.95 11.12
C MET A 209 -16.18 13.51 11.15
N ASN A 210 -17.00 14.02 10.24
CA ASN A 210 -18.43 13.69 10.20
C ASN A 210 -18.75 12.42 9.37
N GLU A 211 -20.00 11.96 9.41
CA GLU A 211 -20.47 10.76 8.69
C GLU A 211 -20.25 10.82 7.16
N MET A 212 -20.37 12.00 6.56
CA MET A 212 -20.12 12.18 5.14
C MET A 212 -18.63 12.00 4.84
N GLU A 213 -17.77 12.61 5.64
CA GLU A 213 -16.32 12.54 5.49
C GLU A 213 -15.77 11.12 5.69
N ILE A 214 -16.24 10.38 6.70
CA ILE A 214 -15.84 8.98 6.88
C ILE A 214 -16.35 8.10 5.74
N SER A 215 -17.59 8.34 5.25
CA SER A 215 -18.12 7.61 4.09
C SER A 215 -17.29 7.87 2.83
N ILE A 216 -16.84 9.12 2.63
CA ILE A 216 -15.92 9.44 1.56
C ILE A 216 -14.59 8.72 1.80
N TYR A 217 -14.01 8.78 3.01
CA TYR A 217 -12.76 8.08 3.34
C TYR A 217 -12.82 6.58 2.96
N ASP A 218 -13.89 5.90 3.35
CA ASP A 218 -14.08 4.48 3.08
C ASP A 218 -14.26 4.18 1.58
N SER A 219 -14.88 5.10 0.83
CA SER A 219 -15.15 4.91 -0.61
C SER A 219 -13.89 4.75 -1.48
N TRP A 220 -12.71 5.18 -1.00
CA TRP A 220 -11.44 4.98 -1.71
C TRP A 220 -10.46 4.10 -0.93
N PHE A 221 -10.56 4.00 0.39
CA PHE A 221 -9.73 3.09 1.18
C PHE A 221 -9.81 1.64 0.67
N ASP A 222 -11.02 1.06 0.60
CA ASP A 222 -11.19 -0.35 0.22
C ASP A 222 -10.75 -0.62 -1.23
N PRO A 223 -11.13 0.20 -2.24
CA PRO A 223 -10.66 0.01 -3.61
C PRO A 223 -9.14 0.13 -3.77
N VAL A 224 -8.49 1.07 -3.07
CA VAL A 224 -7.04 1.29 -3.16
C VAL A 224 -6.29 0.12 -2.53
N VAL A 225 -6.67 -0.31 -1.33
CA VAL A 225 -6.08 -1.48 -0.67
C VAL A 225 -6.26 -2.75 -1.51
N SER A 226 -7.42 -2.91 -2.14
CA SER A 226 -7.70 -4.05 -3.03
C SER A 226 -6.88 -4.02 -4.32
N SER A 227 -6.60 -2.83 -4.86
CA SER A 227 -5.86 -2.63 -6.11
C SER A 227 -4.34 -2.67 -5.93
N LEU A 228 -3.85 -2.43 -4.71
CA LEU A 228 -2.42 -2.38 -4.37
C LEU A 228 -2.10 -3.40 -3.26
N PRO A 229 -1.88 -4.69 -3.61
CA PRO A 229 -1.57 -5.73 -2.62
C PRO A 229 -0.31 -5.45 -1.80
N GLY A 230 0.61 -4.62 -2.30
CA GLY A 230 1.81 -4.20 -1.58
C GLY A 230 1.55 -3.35 -0.34
N LEU A 231 0.33 -2.82 -0.17
CA LEU A 231 -0.13 -2.14 1.06
C LEU A 231 -0.46 -3.11 2.18
N ILE A 232 -0.71 -4.39 1.86
CA ILE A 232 -1.03 -5.43 2.84
C ILE A 232 0.29 -5.99 3.37
N PRO A 233 0.63 -5.76 4.65
CA PRO A 233 1.85 -6.29 5.22
C PRO A 233 1.73 -7.79 5.47
N ASP A 234 2.88 -8.44 5.49
CA ASP A 234 3.03 -9.87 5.78
C ASP A 234 3.07 -10.18 7.27
N GLY A 235 3.25 -9.14 8.08
CA GLY A 235 3.24 -9.19 9.52
C GLY A 235 3.25 -7.79 10.12
N PHE A 236 2.75 -7.69 11.35
CA PHE A 236 2.82 -6.47 12.14
C PHE A 236 3.80 -6.64 13.29
N ILE A 237 4.45 -5.54 13.70
CA ILE A 237 5.23 -5.48 14.94
C ILE A 237 4.59 -4.39 15.79
N TYR A 238 3.87 -4.78 16.83
CA TYR A 238 3.23 -3.85 17.73
C TYR A 238 4.16 -3.51 18.90
N LEU A 239 4.66 -2.28 18.92
CA LEU A 239 5.36 -1.73 20.09
C LEU A 239 4.32 -1.25 21.09
N ARG A 240 4.19 -1.97 22.20
CA ARG A 240 3.16 -1.77 23.21
C ARG A 240 3.74 -1.05 24.41
N ALA A 241 3.21 0.10 24.78
CA ALA A 241 3.54 0.76 26.05
C ALA A 241 2.33 1.50 26.60
N SER A 242 2.29 1.63 27.93
CA SER A 242 1.27 2.40 28.64
C SER A 242 1.13 3.84 28.10
N PRO A 243 -0.10 4.39 28.03
CA PRO A 243 -0.35 5.79 27.66
C PRO A 243 0.49 6.78 28.48
N ASP A 244 0.66 6.54 29.78
CA ASP A 244 1.50 7.35 30.66
C ASP A 244 2.97 7.38 30.22
N THR A 245 3.51 6.23 29.81
CA THR A 245 4.88 6.13 29.27
C THR A 245 5.00 6.88 27.94
N CYS A 246 4.04 6.71 27.05
CA CYS A 246 3.97 7.43 25.77
C CYS A 246 3.89 8.95 25.99
N HIS A 247 3.08 9.40 26.94
CA HIS A 247 2.92 10.81 27.30
C HIS A 247 4.21 11.39 27.87
N LYS A 248 4.87 10.70 28.80
CA LYS A 248 6.20 11.10 29.32
C LYS A 248 7.22 11.24 28.18
N ARG A 249 7.28 10.27 27.26
CA ARG A 249 8.18 10.31 26.09
C ARG A 249 7.83 11.45 25.12
N LEU A 250 6.54 11.74 24.94
CA LEU A 250 6.06 12.86 24.12
C LEU A 250 6.55 14.20 24.67
N LEU A 251 6.43 14.41 25.99
CA LEU A 251 6.89 15.62 26.68
C LEU A 251 8.43 15.78 26.63
N LEU A 252 9.18 14.67 26.56
CA LEU A 252 10.63 14.70 26.38
C LEU A 252 11.03 15.02 24.93
N ARG A 253 10.29 14.50 23.94
CA ARG A 253 10.58 14.72 22.51
C ARG A 253 10.35 16.18 22.08
N ARG A 254 9.38 16.88 22.70
CA ARG A 254 9.10 18.32 22.49
C ARG A 254 8.97 18.73 21.02
N ARG A 255 8.25 17.94 20.22
CA ARG A 255 7.85 18.37 18.88
C ARG A 255 6.85 19.53 19.03
N ALA A 256 7.06 20.64 18.32
CA ALA A 256 6.30 21.87 18.51
C ALA A 256 4.80 21.67 18.30
N GLU A 257 4.45 20.91 17.25
CA GLU A 257 3.07 20.62 16.84
C GLU A 257 2.32 19.73 17.86
N GLU A 258 3.04 18.92 18.64
CA GLU A 258 2.43 17.93 19.55
C GLU A 258 2.17 18.51 20.96
N GLY A 259 2.40 19.81 21.18
CA GLY A 259 2.25 20.45 22.49
C GLY A 259 0.84 20.38 23.08
N GLY A 260 -0.19 20.24 22.23
CA GLY A 260 -1.59 20.10 22.65
C GLY A 260 -2.06 18.67 22.90
N VAL A 261 -1.21 17.66 22.69
CA VAL A 261 -1.61 16.25 22.82
C VAL A 261 -1.84 15.88 24.28
N THR A 262 -3.06 15.48 24.62
CA THR A 262 -3.45 15.11 25.98
C THR A 262 -3.19 13.63 26.28
N LEU A 263 -3.00 13.30 27.55
CA LEU A 263 -2.94 11.91 28.01
C LEU A 263 -4.21 11.13 27.65
N GLU A 264 -5.37 11.78 27.69
CA GLU A 264 -6.65 11.14 27.37
C GLU A 264 -6.73 10.75 25.89
N TYR A 265 -6.26 11.62 24.99
CA TYR A 265 -6.13 11.27 23.58
C TYR A 265 -5.19 10.08 23.37
N LEU A 266 -4.07 10.02 24.10
CA LEU A 266 -3.17 8.87 24.04
C LEU A 266 -3.79 7.59 24.60
N ARG A 267 -4.64 7.66 25.62
CA ARG A 267 -5.41 6.50 26.11
C ARG A 267 -6.39 6.01 25.06
N ASP A 268 -7.13 6.92 24.44
CA ASP A 268 -8.05 6.58 23.37
C ASP A 268 -7.36 5.87 22.19
N LEU A 269 -6.21 6.41 21.74
CA LEU A 269 -5.40 5.77 20.72
C LEU A 269 -4.87 4.40 21.17
N HIS A 270 -4.49 4.25 22.44
CA HIS A 270 -4.00 2.98 22.97
C HIS A 270 -5.07 1.89 22.91
N GLU A 271 -6.27 2.17 23.41
CA GLU A 271 -7.39 1.22 23.35
C GLU A 271 -7.72 0.81 21.92
N LYS A 272 -7.65 1.77 20.98
CA LYS A 272 -7.81 1.45 19.55
C LYS A 272 -6.72 0.51 19.05
N HIS A 273 -5.44 0.74 19.34
CA HIS A 273 -4.36 -0.18 18.98
C HIS A 273 -4.53 -1.56 19.62
N GLU A 274 -4.82 -1.63 20.91
CA GLU A 274 -5.09 -2.90 21.62
C GLU A 274 -6.24 -3.65 20.93
N SER A 275 -7.30 -2.94 20.53
CA SER A 275 -8.49 -3.57 19.96
C SER A 275 -8.31 -4.30 18.64
N TRP A 276 -7.25 -3.99 17.89
CA TRP A 276 -6.97 -4.66 16.63
C TRP A 276 -5.66 -5.45 16.63
N LEU A 277 -4.62 -5.01 17.34
CA LEU A 277 -3.30 -5.67 17.36
C LEU A 277 -3.13 -6.66 18.50
N PHE A 278 -3.95 -6.59 19.53
CA PHE A 278 -3.82 -7.43 20.71
C PHE A 278 -5.10 -8.26 20.94
N PRO A 279 -5.00 -9.58 21.14
CA PRO A 279 -6.17 -10.37 21.47
C PRO A 279 -6.63 -10.03 22.89
N PHE A 280 -7.82 -9.43 23.00
CA PHE A 280 -8.47 -9.25 24.30
C PHE A 280 -8.75 -10.62 24.94
N GLN A 281 -8.33 -10.81 26.19
CA GLN A 281 -8.98 -11.81 27.05
C GLN A 281 -10.26 -11.16 27.57
N SER A 282 -11.40 -11.41 26.93
CA SER A 282 -12.67 -10.87 27.42
C SER A 282 -13.04 -11.56 28.73
N GLY A 283 -12.75 -10.88 29.85
CA GLY A 283 -13.49 -11.07 31.09
C GLY A 283 -14.85 -10.39 30.95
N ASN A 284 -15.90 -11.19 30.75
CA ASN A 284 -17.29 -10.89 31.07
C ASN A 284 -18.10 -9.78 30.35
N HIS A 285 -17.64 -9.17 29.25
CA HIS A 285 -18.56 -8.40 28.39
C HIS A 285 -18.44 -8.81 26.92
N GLY A 286 -19.55 -9.36 26.41
CA GLY A 286 -19.62 -10.10 25.15
C GLY A 286 -19.28 -9.30 23.90
N ILE A 287 -18.93 -10.07 22.87
CA ILE A 287 -18.51 -9.70 21.50
C ILE A 287 -17.01 -9.45 21.37
N LEU A 288 -16.18 -10.47 21.60
CA LEU A 288 -14.97 -10.80 20.84
C LEU A 288 -14.59 -12.25 21.20
N SER A 289 -14.58 -13.16 20.21
CA SER A 289 -14.27 -14.57 20.44
C SER A 289 -12.77 -14.77 20.54
N VAL A 290 -12.30 -15.10 21.73
CA VAL A 290 -10.90 -15.40 22.03
C VAL A 290 -10.58 -16.81 21.53
N ASN A 291 -10.04 -16.94 20.33
CA ASN A 291 -9.30 -18.14 19.98
C ASN A 291 -7.84 -17.91 20.34
N LYS A 292 -7.51 -18.12 21.63
CA LYS A 292 -6.17 -18.63 21.94
C LYS A 292 -6.04 -19.92 21.11
N LEU A 293 -4.98 -20.03 20.31
CA LEU A 293 -4.70 -21.11 19.34
C LEU A 293 -5.63 -22.32 19.48
N PRO A 294 -6.32 -22.77 18.41
CA PRO A 294 -6.76 -24.16 18.35
C PRO A 294 -5.58 -25.03 18.73
N SER A 295 -5.83 -26.07 19.53
CA SER A 295 -4.91 -26.94 20.28
C SER A 295 -3.73 -27.57 19.52
N GLU A 296 -3.46 -27.15 18.29
CA GLU A 296 -2.24 -27.35 17.53
C GLU A 296 -1.34 -26.12 17.74
N VAL A 297 -0.51 -26.19 18.78
CA VAL A 297 0.67 -25.34 18.87
C VAL A 297 1.41 -25.48 17.54
N ASP A 298 1.55 -24.39 16.78
CA ASP A 298 2.42 -24.39 15.63
C ASP A 298 3.86 -24.56 16.15
N CYS A 299 4.33 -25.82 16.23
CA CYS A 299 5.65 -26.20 16.73
C CYS A 299 6.80 -25.55 15.93
N SER A 300 6.47 -24.80 14.87
CA SER A 300 7.40 -24.00 14.06
C SER A 300 7.81 -22.68 14.72
N LEU A 301 7.06 -22.17 15.70
CA LEU A 301 7.39 -20.94 16.42
C LEU A 301 8.51 -21.17 17.45
N HIS A 302 9.52 -20.30 17.41
CA HIS A 302 10.60 -20.34 18.39
C HIS A 302 10.06 -20.01 19.80
N PRO A 303 10.51 -20.71 20.87
CA PRO A 303 10.03 -20.49 22.25
C PRO A 303 9.97 -19.01 22.66
N ASP A 304 11.02 -18.24 22.34
CA ASP A 304 11.15 -16.82 22.70
C ASP A 304 10.10 -15.87 22.11
N ILE A 305 9.41 -16.25 21.03
CA ILE A 305 8.37 -15.43 20.39
C ILE A 305 6.98 -16.08 20.46
N ARG A 306 6.88 -17.33 20.92
CA ARG A 306 5.66 -18.13 20.87
C ARG A 306 4.49 -17.46 21.60
N ASP A 307 4.74 -16.86 22.75
CA ASP A 307 3.71 -16.18 23.55
C ASP A 307 3.51 -14.70 23.17
N ARG A 308 4.21 -14.23 22.12
CA ARG A 308 4.21 -12.84 21.66
C ARG A 308 3.67 -12.66 20.24
N VAL A 309 3.48 -13.76 19.50
CA VAL A 309 2.94 -13.73 18.14
C VAL A 309 1.46 -14.10 18.19
N PHE A 310 0.63 -13.21 17.68
CA PHE A 310 -0.82 -13.38 17.58
C PHE A 310 -1.28 -13.29 16.12
N TYR A 311 -2.47 -13.78 15.83
CA TYR A 311 -3.10 -13.63 14.52
C TYR A 311 -4.23 -12.63 14.60
N LEU A 312 -4.30 -11.73 13.63
CA LEU A 312 -5.37 -10.76 13.55
C LEU A 312 -6.68 -11.46 13.15
N GLU A 313 -7.66 -11.46 14.05
CA GLU A 313 -8.97 -12.08 13.83
C GLU A 313 -10.08 -11.21 14.43
N GLY A 314 -11.25 -11.18 13.79
CA GLY A 314 -12.41 -10.42 14.26
C GLY A 314 -13.25 -9.85 13.12
N ASN A 315 -14.55 -9.66 13.38
CA ASN A 315 -15.49 -9.10 12.40
C ASN A 315 -15.22 -7.62 12.12
N HIS A 316 -14.57 -6.93 13.06
CA HIS A 316 -14.16 -5.54 12.93
C HIS A 316 -12.85 -5.36 12.16
N MET A 317 -12.17 -6.44 11.77
CA MET A 317 -10.91 -6.39 11.01
C MET A 317 -11.18 -6.33 9.50
N HIS A 318 -10.40 -5.50 8.80
CA HIS A 318 -10.44 -5.49 7.33
C HIS A 318 -10.07 -6.88 6.78
N SER A 319 -10.83 -7.36 5.80
CA SER A 319 -10.75 -8.74 5.30
C SER A 319 -9.36 -9.13 4.81
N SER A 320 -8.62 -8.18 4.24
CA SER A 320 -7.28 -8.42 3.69
C SER A 320 -6.18 -8.69 4.73
N ILE A 321 -6.39 -8.31 5.99
CA ILE A 321 -5.41 -8.52 7.07
C ILE A 321 -5.81 -9.63 8.05
N GLN A 322 -6.93 -10.32 7.79
CA GLN A 322 -7.30 -11.47 8.60
C GLN A 322 -6.23 -12.55 8.52
N LYS A 323 -5.85 -13.09 9.67
CA LYS A 323 -4.80 -14.11 9.85
C LYS A 323 -3.39 -13.64 9.50
N VAL A 324 -3.16 -12.34 9.33
CA VAL A 324 -1.81 -11.78 9.32
C VAL A 324 -1.23 -11.88 10.73
N PRO A 325 0.02 -12.35 10.91
CA PRO A 325 0.62 -12.45 12.24
C PRO A 325 1.08 -11.08 12.75
N ALA A 326 0.97 -10.85 14.06
CA ALA A 326 1.44 -9.67 14.76
C ALA A 326 2.36 -10.07 15.91
N LEU A 327 3.60 -9.57 15.92
CA LEU A 327 4.54 -9.70 17.03
C LEU A 327 4.36 -8.53 18.00
N VAL A 328 4.12 -8.82 19.28
CA VAL A 328 3.95 -7.81 20.33
C VAL A 328 5.23 -7.68 21.15
N LEU A 329 5.74 -6.46 21.24
CA LEU A 329 6.93 -6.11 22.00
C LEU A 329 6.56 -5.08 23.08
N ASP A 330 6.63 -5.48 24.36
CA ASP A 330 6.35 -4.58 25.48
C ASP A 330 7.50 -3.59 25.69
N CYS A 331 7.21 -2.29 25.60
CA CYS A 331 8.13 -1.15 25.61
C CYS A 331 7.94 -0.25 26.85
N GLU A 332 7.51 -0.85 27.97
CA GLU A 332 7.24 -0.23 29.28
C GLU A 332 8.44 0.57 29.83
N PRO A 333 8.23 1.45 30.85
CA PRO A 333 9.15 2.56 31.15
C PRO A 333 10.55 2.15 31.63
N ASN A 334 10.74 0.90 32.03
CA ASN A 334 12.05 0.40 32.47
C ASN A 334 13.00 0.18 31.29
N ILE A 335 12.47 0.12 30.07
CA ILE A 335 13.24 -0.19 28.87
C ILE A 335 13.50 1.12 28.14
N ASP A 336 14.71 1.64 28.35
CA ASP A 336 15.23 2.73 27.56
C ASP A 336 15.91 2.15 26.33
N PHE A 337 15.19 2.11 25.21
CA PHE A 337 15.77 1.76 23.92
C PHE A 337 16.97 2.61 23.55
N SER A 338 17.28 3.71 24.24
CA SER A 338 18.51 4.45 24.00
C SER A 338 19.73 3.82 24.66
N ASN A 339 19.56 3.30 25.86
CA ASN A 339 20.66 2.94 26.77
C ASN A 339 20.71 1.45 27.11
N ASP A 340 19.59 0.72 26.98
CA ASP A 340 19.49 -0.70 27.30
C ASP A 340 19.97 -1.55 26.11
N ILE A 341 21.22 -2.01 26.16
CA ILE A 341 21.84 -2.82 25.09
C ILE A 341 21.23 -4.23 25.03
N GLU A 342 20.92 -4.82 26.18
CA GLU A 342 20.40 -6.18 26.26
C GLU A 342 18.97 -6.26 25.72
N ALA A 343 18.10 -5.33 26.10
CA ALA A 343 16.74 -5.28 25.58
C ALA A 343 16.72 -5.08 24.06
N LYS A 344 17.61 -4.23 23.52
CA LYS A 344 17.76 -4.03 22.05
C LYS A 344 18.11 -5.33 21.34
N GLN A 345 19.14 -6.04 21.82
CA GLN A 345 19.57 -7.30 21.22
C GLN A 345 18.45 -8.33 21.28
N GLN A 346 17.75 -8.42 22.41
CA GLN A 346 16.62 -9.33 22.56
C GLN A 346 15.50 -9.02 21.57
N TYR A 347 15.10 -7.77 21.40
CA TYR A 347 14.05 -7.41 20.43
C TYR A 347 14.49 -7.63 18.99
N ALA A 348 15.73 -7.31 18.65
CA ALA A 348 16.26 -7.57 17.32
C ALA A 348 16.24 -9.08 16.99
N GLN A 349 16.64 -9.92 17.94
CA GLN A 349 16.54 -11.37 17.82
C GLN A 349 15.08 -11.84 17.69
N GLN A 350 14.15 -11.25 18.45
CA GLN A 350 12.72 -11.56 18.33
C GLN A 350 12.17 -11.19 16.95
N VAL A 351 12.56 -10.04 16.40
CA VAL A 351 12.20 -9.61 15.04
C VAL A 351 12.82 -10.52 13.98
N ALA A 352 14.08 -10.92 14.13
CA ALA A 352 14.74 -11.87 13.22
C ALA A 352 14.06 -13.26 13.24
N LYS A 353 13.72 -13.76 14.43
CA LYS A 353 12.94 -15.01 14.59
C LYS A 353 11.56 -14.90 13.97
N PHE A 354 10.89 -13.75 14.13
CA PHE A 354 9.60 -13.49 13.52
C PHE A 354 9.68 -13.42 11.99
N PHE A 355 10.73 -12.77 11.46
CA PHE A 355 11.01 -12.76 10.02
C PHE A 355 11.18 -14.17 9.45
N GLU A 356 12.00 -15.01 10.08
CA GLU A 356 12.20 -16.40 9.64
C GLU A 356 10.92 -17.23 9.76
N PHE A 357 10.10 -17.00 10.78
CA PHE A 357 8.79 -17.64 10.92
C PHE A 357 7.85 -17.29 9.75
N VAL A 358 7.64 -16.00 9.46
CA VAL A 358 6.75 -15.56 8.38
C VAL A 358 7.27 -16.02 7.02
N LYS A 359 8.59 -15.97 6.83
CA LYS A 359 9.26 -16.45 5.62
C LYS A 359 8.99 -17.94 5.38
N LYS A 360 9.19 -18.80 6.39
CA LYS A 360 8.88 -20.23 6.28
C LYS A 360 7.40 -20.47 5.95
N LYS A 361 6.48 -19.75 6.60
CA LYS A 361 5.03 -19.88 6.34
C LYS A 361 4.65 -19.51 4.91
N LYS A 362 5.39 -18.58 4.29
CA LYS A 362 5.20 -18.22 2.87
C LYS A 362 5.89 -19.16 1.89
N GLU A 363 7.02 -19.76 2.28
CA GLU A 363 7.80 -20.68 1.44
C GLU A 363 7.20 -22.09 1.39
N VAL A 364 6.44 -22.52 2.41
CA VAL A 364 5.65 -23.76 2.39
C VAL A 364 4.38 -23.52 1.55
N PRO A 365 4.29 -24.00 0.30
CA PRO A 365 3.13 -23.73 -0.53
C PRO A 365 1.93 -24.54 -0.04
N ALA A 366 0.75 -24.11 -0.48
CA ALA A 366 -0.55 -24.74 -0.40
C ALA A 366 -0.62 -26.16 -1.06
N ALA A 367 0.29 -27.07 -0.69
CA ALA A 367 0.36 -28.45 -1.16
C ALA A 367 -0.57 -29.41 -0.36
N LYS A 368 -1.34 -28.90 0.61
CA LYS A 368 -2.31 -29.68 1.40
C LYS A 368 -3.73 -29.12 1.40
N VAL A 369 -4.08 -28.23 0.46
CA VAL A 369 -5.47 -27.79 0.25
C VAL A 369 -5.81 -28.00 -1.22
N GLY A 370 -5.77 -29.25 -1.64
CA GLY A 370 -6.03 -29.64 -3.02
C GLY A 370 -6.80 -30.95 -3.06
N GLU A 371 -7.90 -31.07 -2.33
CA GLU A 371 -8.91 -32.13 -2.51
C GLU A 371 -10.17 -31.88 -1.64
N ALA A 372 -10.84 -30.73 -1.79
CA ALA A 372 -12.25 -30.55 -1.43
C ALA A 372 -12.72 -29.10 -1.72
N ALA A 373 -12.83 -28.71 -2.99
CA ALA A 373 -13.74 -27.62 -3.43
C ALA A 373 -13.67 -27.46 -4.95
N ALA A 374 -14.03 -28.51 -5.69
CA ALA A 374 -14.38 -28.38 -7.11
C ALA A 374 -15.90 -28.30 -7.23
N SER A 375 -16.50 -27.13 -6.97
CA SER A 375 -17.83 -26.79 -7.52
C SER A 375 -18.15 -25.29 -7.45
N SER A 376 -18.37 -24.75 -8.65
CA SER A 376 -19.22 -23.62 -9.05
C SER A 376 -18.87 -22.16 -8.72
N SER A 377 -18.81 -21.41 -9.82
CA SER A 377 -19.13 -19.99 -10.06
C SER A 377 -18.01 -18.95 -9.97
N LYS A 378 -17.63 -18.44 -11.15
CA LYS A 378 -16.86 -17.21 -11.37
C LYS A 378 -17.66 -16.01 -10.82
N PRO A 379 -17.05 -15.04 -10.13
CA PRO A 379 -17.73 -13.78 -9.85
C PRO A 379 -17.81 -12.94 -11.13
N GLN A 380 -19.03 -12.73 -11.62
CA GLN A 380 -19.34 -11.68 -12.59
C GLN A 380 -19.14 -10.32 -11.93
N VAL A 381 -18.38 -9.45 -12.60
CA VAL A 381 -18.34 -8.02 -12.29
C VAL A 381 -19.72 -7.44 -12.60
N LEU A 382 -20.50 -7.16 -11.55
CA LEU A 382 -21.77 -6.43 -11.64
C LEU A 382 -21.46 -4.93 -11.56
N LEU A 383 -21.50 -4.26 -12.71
CA LEU A 383 -21.62 -2.80 -12.77
C LEU A 383 -22.99 -2.41 -12.19
N PRO A 384 -23.08 -1.45 -11.24
CA PRO A 384 -24.36 -0.96 -10.77
C PRO A 384 -25.01 -0.09 -11.85
N HIS A 385 -25.85 -0.72 -12.69
CA HIS A 385 -26.93 -0.02 -13.36
C HIS A 385 -28.08 0.15 -12.36
N LYS A 386 -28.16 1.29 -11.69
CA LYS A 386 -29.41 1.93 -11.25
C LYS A 386 -29.14 3.35 -10.76
N GLY A 387 -29.98 4.26 -11.24
CA GLY A 387 -29.79 5.70 -11.20
C GLY A 387 -29.88 6.33 -9.82
N LEU A 388 -29.48 7.59 -9.82
CA LEU A 388 -29.59 8.59 -8.75
C LEU A 388 -30.94 8.46 -8.02
N TRP A 389 -30.88 8.10 -6.74
CA TRP A 389 -32.04 8.18 -5.84
C TRP A 389 -31.92 9.47 -5.03
N VAL A 390 -32.91 10.36 -5.19
CA VAL A 390 -33.08 11.59 -4.44
C VAL A 390 -34.35 11.40 -3.59
N PRO A 391 -34.34 11.61 -2.26
CA PRO A 391 -35.56 11.63 -1.49
C PRO A 391 -36.28 12.98 -1.67
N ASP A 392 -37.61 12.91 -1.71
CA ASP A 392 -38.59 14.00 -1.82
C ASP A 392 -38.88 14.55 -3.22
N GLY A 393 -39.94 13.98 -3.80
CA GLY A 393 -40.57 14.40 -5.03
C GLY A 393 -41.15 15.80 -4.97
N LYS A 394 -40.37 16.78 -5.43
CA LYS A 394 -40.87 17.98 -6.12
C LYS A 394 -40.01 18.22 -7.35
N HIS A 395 -40.65 18.29 -8.52
CA HIS A 395 -39.99 18.50 -9.81
C HIS A 395 -39.17 19.79 -9.83
N PHE A 396 -37.89 19.69 -10.20
CA PHE A 396 -37.09 20.84 -10.60
C PHE A 396 -37.72 21.52 -11.84
N PRO A 397 -37.93 22.84 -11.84
CA PRO A 397 -38.42 23.55 -13.02
C PRO A 397 -37.37 23.47 -14.15
N LYS A 398 -37.82 23.11 -15.36
CA LYS A 398 -37.01 23.00 -16.59
C LYS A 398 -36.36 24.32 -17.05
N SER A 399 -36.49 25.43 -16.33
CA SER A 399 -35.88 26.72 -16.64
C SER A 399 -34.47 26.93 -16.04
N ALA A 400 -33.97 26.00 -15.20
CA ALA A 400 -32.63 26.11 -14.60
C ALA A 400 -31.51 25.40 -15.39
N LEU A 401 -31.83 24.77 -16.52
CA LEU A 401 -30.89 24.02 -17.37
C LEU A 401 -30.47 24.75 -18.65
N GLU A 402 -30.97 25.97 -18.91
CA GLU A 402 -30.64 26.73 -20.13
C GLU A 402 -29.55 27.80 -19.95
N SER A 403 -28.86 27.90 -18.81
CA SER A 403 -27.85 28.95 -18.59
C SER A 403 -26.40 28.49 -18.39
N LEU A 404 -26.02 27.29 -18.82
CA LEU A 404 -24.62 26.84 -18.76
C LEU A 404 -24.14 26.33 -20.12
N ASP A 405 -24.07 27.25 -21.08
CA ASP A 405 -23.45 27.03 -22.38
C ASP A 405 -21.91 27.02 -22.23
N PHE A 406 -21.34 25.83 -21.97
CA PHE A 406 -19.90 25.59 -21.76
C PHE A 406 -19.03 25.73 -23.04
N ARG A 407 -19.48 26.46 -24.06
CA ARG A 407 -18.77 26.62 -25.35
C ARG A 407 -18.08 27.97 -25.57
N ARG A 408 -17.92 28.82 -24.54
CA ARG A 408 -17.27 30.15 -24.71
C ARG A 408 -16.01 30.43 -23.88
N ALA A 409 -15.46 29.45 -23.17
CA ALA A 409 -14.30 29.67 -22.28
C ALA A 409 -12.95 29.12 -22.80
N ILE A 410 -12.77 28.97 -24.13
CA ILE A 410 -11.46 28.63 -24.73
C ILE A 410 -11.18 29.55 -25.94
N SER A 411 -11.25 30.86 -25.72
CA SER A 411 -10.85 31.86 -26.71
C SER A 411 -10.56 33.19 -26.03
N PHE A 412 -9.62 33.25 -25.09
CA PHE A 412 -8.97 34.50 -24.66
C PHE A 412 -7.74 34.20 -23.80
N MET A 413 -6.72 33.56 -24.38
CA MET A 413 -5.32 33.67 -23.91
C MET A 413 -4.38 33.39 -25.11
N SER A 414 -4.46 34.25 -26.12
CA SER A 414 -3.42 34.40 -27.13
C SER A 414 -3.39 35.86 -27.57
N GLY A 415 -2.40 36.60 -27.06
CA GLY A 415 -2.07 37.95 -27.51
C GLY A 415 -2.06 39.01 -26.41
N GLN A 416 -0.94 39.11 -25.68
CA GLN A 416 -0.04 40.27 -25.69
C GLN A 416 1.24 39.95 -24.91
#